data_AF-A0A962YNS2-F1
#
_entry.id   AF-A0A962YNS2-F1
#
_cell.length_a   1.000
_cell.length_b   1.000
_cell.length_c   1.000
_cell.angle_alpha   90.00
_cell.angle_beta   90.00
_cell.angle_gamma   90.00
#
_symmetry.space_group_name_H-M   'P 1'
#
loop_
_entity.id
_entity.type
_entity.pdbx_description
1 polymer ?
#
loop_
_entity_poly.entity_id
_entity_poly.type
_entity_poly.pdbx_seq_one_letter_code
_entity_poly.pdbx_strand_id
1 'polypeptide(L)' 'SYIVGKLFVAILQAIDGPLTQENFLEAARRRPYDIGGIRVDFTNDNQGSDFVLLTLLQDDAFKVIEPSDVKKLLSR' A
#
# COMPACT_ATOMS: atom_id res chain seq x y z
N SER A 1 -9.62 -6.46 4.39
CA SER A 1 -8.26 -6.78 3.92
C SER A 1 -8.26 -7.21 2.44
N TYR A 2 -8.46 -6.27 1.50
CA TYR A 2 -8.48 -6.58 0.06
C TYR A 2 -7.11 -6.41 -0.60
N ILE A 3 -6.45 -5.27 -0.34
CA ILE A 3 -5.12 -4.94 -0.89
C ILE A 3 -4.07 -5.98 -0.47
N VAL A 4 -4.06 -6.35 0.82
CA VAL A 4 -3.13 -7.37 1.34
C VAL A 4 -3.32 -8.72 0.65
N GLY A 5 -4.57 -9.13 0.38
CA GLY A 5 -4.86 -10.38 -0.33
C GLY A 5 -4.37 -10.34 -1.79
N LYS A 6 -4.62 -9.23 -2.50
CA LYS A 6 -4.09 -9.03 -3.85
C LYS A 6 -2.56 -9.03 -3.88
N LEU A 7 -1.92 -8.35 -2.94
CA LEU A 7 -0.47 -8.34 -2.78
C LEU A 7 0.08 -9.75 -2.56
N PHE A 8 -0.54 -10.51 -1.65
CA PHE A 8 -0.13 -11.88 -1.36
C PHE A 8 -0.21 -12.76 -2.62
N VAL A 9 -1.30 -12.69 -3.37
CA VAL A 9 -1.45 -13.41 -4.65
C VAL A 9 -0.42 -12.95 -5.68
N ALA A 10 -0.17 -11.65 -5.80
CA ALA A 10 0.81 -11.11 -6.73
C ALA A 10 2.25 -11.58 -6.42
N ILE A 11 2.61 -11.70 -5.13
CA ILE A 11 3.90 -12.25 -4.71
C ILE A 11 3.97 -13.75 -5.03
N LEU A 12 2.93 -14.52 -4.72
CA LEU A 12 2.87 -15.95 -5.06
C LEU A 12 3.04 -16.21 -6.56
N GLN A 13 2.41 -15.39 -7.39
CA GLN A 13 2.52 -15.45 -8.86
C GLN A 13 3.92 -15.09 -9.36
N ALA A 14 4.70 -14.36 -8.57
CA ALA A 14 6.07 -13.99 -8.92
C ALA A 14 7.10 -15.03 -8.47
N ILE A 15 6.73 -16.05 -7.68
CA ILE A 15 7.67 -17.07 -7.24
C ILE A 15 8.15 -17.91 -8.42
N ASP A 16 9.46 -17.92 -8.64
CA ASP A 16 10.13 -18.77 -9.61
C ASP A 16 10.53 -20.09 -8.92
N GLY A 17 9.59 -21.03 -8.74
CA GLY A 17 9.85 -22.32 -8.09
C GLY A 17 8.69 -22.84 -7.24
N PRO A 18 8.95 -23.80 -6.32
CA PRO A 18 7.92 -24.32 -5.43
C PRO A 18 7.35 -23.24 -4.51
N LEU A 19 6.07 -23.36 -4.13
CA LEU A 19 5.42 -22.46 -3.19
C LEU A 19 5.86 -22.77 -1.75
N THR A 20 6.95 -22.15 -1.31
CA THR A 20 7.47 -22.23 0.06
C THR A 20 7.48 -20.85 0.72
N GLN A 21 7.59 -20.83 2.05
CA GLN A 21 7.73 -19.58 2.80
C GLN A 21 9.00 -18.82 2.40
N GLU A 22 10.11 -19.52 2.22
CA GLU A 22 11.39 -18.96 1.80
C GLU A 22 11.27 -18.25 0.45
N ASN A 23 10.74 -18.95 -0.56
CA ASN A 23 10.57 -18.38 -1.89
C ASN A 23 9.57 -17.22 -1.90
N PHE A 24 8.54 -17.25 -1.03
CA PHE A 24 7.64 -16.12 -0.86
C PHE A 24 8.36 -14.88 -0.31
N LEU A 25 9.20 -15.04 0.72
CA LEU A 25 9.97 -13.94 1.29
C LEU A 25 10.99 -13.38 0.31
N GLU A 26 11.66 -14.24 -0.46
CA GLU A 26 12.55 -13.81 -1.54
C GLU A 26 11.79 -13.03 -2.62
N ALA A 27 10.66 -13.56 -3.11
CA ALA A 27 9.85 -12.90 -4.11
C ALA A 27 9.29 -11.55 -3.62
N ALA A 28 8.90 -11.46 -2.34
CA ALA A 28 8.40 -10.23 -1.73
C ALA A 28 9.46 -9.12 -1.67
N ARG A 29 10.73 -9.47 -1.40
CA ARG A 29 11.83 -8.50 -1.23
C ARG A 29 12.60 -8.19 -2.51
N ARG A 30 12.36 -8.94 -3.58
CA ARG A 30 13.09 -8.79 -4.84
C ARG A 30 12.73 -7.53 -5.62
N ARG A 31 11.47 -7.07 -5.54
CA ARG A 31 10.99 -5.91 -6.30
C ARG A 31 9.75 -5.26 -5.66
N PRO A 32 9.45 -4.01 -6.02
CA PRO A 32 8.18 -3.37 -5.72
C PRO A 32 7.02 -4.00 -6.51
N TYR A 33 5.81 -3.92 -5.96
CA TYR A 33 4.56 -4.37 -6.57
C TYR A 33 3.58 -3.19 -6.69
N ASP A 34 2.90 -3.07 -7.83
CA ASP A 34 1.73 -2.20 -7.99
C ASP A 34 0.46 -3.03 -7.78
N ILE A 35 -0.37 -2.63 -6.82
CA ILE A 35 -1.62 -3.29 -6.49
C ILE A 35 -2.78 -2.33 -6.76
N GLY A 36 -3.00 -2.04 -8.03
CA GLY A 36 -4.10 -1.18 -8.47
C GLY A 36 -3.86 0.29 -8.12
N GLY A 37 -2.65 0.78 -8.40
CA GLY A 37 -2.22 2.16 -8.13
C GLY A 37 -1.61 2.37 -6.73
N ILE A 38 -1.60 1.35 -5.88
CA ILE A 38 -0.91 1.38 -4.59
C ILE A 38 0.43 0.65 -4.77
N ARG A 39 1.52 1.40 -4.71
CA ARG A 39 2.87 0.86 -4.70
C ARG A 39 3.18 0.26 -3.32
N VAL A 40 3.64 -0.99 -3.32
CA VAL A 40 4.14 -1.70 -2.15
C VAL A 40 5.58 -2.15 -2.39
N ASP A 41 6.50 -1.85 -1.48
CA ASP A 41 7.94 -2.05 -1.65
C ASP A 41 8.60 -2.57 -0.35
N PHE A 42 9.12 -3.80 -0.38
CA PHE A 42 9.83 -4.42 0.75
C PHE A 42 11.33 -4.61 0.49
N THR A 43 11.92 -3.91 -0.50
CA THR A 43 13.33 -4.14 -0.85
C THR A 43 14.30 -3.59 0.21
N ASN A 44 13.87 -2.57 0.96
CA ASN A 44 14.72 -1.83 1.90
C ASN A 44 14.34 -2.05 3.37
N ASP A 45 13.05 -2.30 3.66
CA ASP A 45 12.55 -2.60 5.00
C ASP A 45 11.28 -3.47 4.95
N ASN A 46 10.62 -3.65 6.11
CA ASN A 46 9.37 -4.40 6.21
C ASN A 46 8.11 -3.50 6.17
N GLN A 47 8.24 -2.19 6.01
CA GLN A 47 7.14 -1.25 5.85
C GLN A 47 6.88 -1.00 4.36
N GLY A 48 5.93 -1.77 3.82
CA GLY A 48 5.72 -1.81 2.38
C GLY A 48 5.19 -0.52 1.75
N SER A 49 4.66 0.45 2.50
CA SER A 49 4.09 1.67 1.91
C SER A 49 3.99 2.82 2.91
N ASP A 50 4.37 4.01 2.46
CA ASP A 50 4.20 5.29 3.17
C ASP A 50 2.94 6.05 2.71
N PHE A 51 2.07 5.41 1.92
CA PHE A 51 0.91 6.09 1.34
C PHE A 51 -0.09 6.49 2.42
N VAL A 52 -0.30 7.80 2.57
CA VAL A 52 -1.32 8.39 3.45
C VAL A 52 -2.26 9.23 2.61
N LEU A 53 -3.56 8.95 2.72
CA LEU A 53 -4.62 9.72 2.08
C LEU A 53 -5.43 10.46 3.15
N LEU A 54 -5.57 11.77 2.97
CA LEU A 54 -6.38 12.61 3.86
C LEU A 54 -7.78 12.77 3.27
N THR A 55 -8.80 12.57 4.10
CA THR A 55 -10.20 12.74 3.70
C THR A 55 -10.95 13.57 4.72
N LEU A 56 -11.84 14.44 4.24
CA LEU A 56 -12.76 15.22 5.07
C LEU A 56 -14.21 14.87 4.71
N LEU A 57 -15.06 14.72 5.73
CA LEU A 57 -16.49 14.58 5.53
C LEU A 57 -17.09 15.95 5.17
N GLN A 58 -17.62 16.07 3.96
CA GLN A 58 -18.28 17.27 3.44
C GLN A 58 -19.49 16.87 2.60
N ASP A 59 -20.64 17.49 2.84
CA ASP A 59 -21.87 17.22 2.10
C ASP A 59 -22.24 15.71 2.09
N ASP A 60 -22.15 15.08 3.26
CA ASP A 60 -22.38 13.63 3.47
C ASP A 60 -21.47 12.69 2.66
N ALA A 61 -20.34 13.19 2.14
CA ALA A 61 -19.35 12.39 1.43
C ALA A 61 -17.92 12.63 1.95
N PHE A 62 -17.08 11.59 1.95
CA PHE A 62 -15.64 11.76 2.17
C PHE A 62 -14.98 12.27 0.90
N LYS A 63 -14.42 13.48 0.96
CA LYS A 63 -13.64 14.07 -0.13
C LYS A 63 -12.16 14.01 0.22
N VAL A 64 -11.33 13.67 -0.76
CA VAL A 64 -9.87 13.76 -0.62
C VAL A 64 -9.50 15.23 -0.46
N ILE A 65 -8.64 15.52 0.52
CA ILE A 65 -8.13 16.87 0.77
C ILE A 65 -6.61 16.89 0.70
N GLU A 66 -6.06 18.06 0.44
CA GLU A 66 -4.62 18.25 0.48
C GLU A 66 -4.16 18.47 1.93
N PRO A 67 -2.90 18.11 2.29
CA PRO A 67 -2.34 18.42 3.61
C PRO A 67 -2.46 19.90 3.99
N SER A 68 -2.44 20.81 3.00
CA SER A 68 -2.61 22.24 3.23
C SER A 68 -4.00 22.63 3.76
N ASP A 69 -5.04 21.84 3.48
CA ASP A 69 -6.39 22.08 3.96
C ASP A 69 -6.54 21.72 5.44
N VAL A 70 -5.77 20.74 5.92
CA VAL A 70 -5.72 20.39 7.35
C VAL A 70 -5.31 21.59 8.20
N LYS A 71 -4.34 22.38 7.74
CA LYS A 71 -3.91 23.58 8.46
C LYS A 71 -5.07 24.56 8.66
N LYS A 72 -5.91 24.76 7.64
CA LYS A 72 -7.08 25.64 7.70
C LYS A 72 -8.13 25.13 8.70
N LEU A 73 -8.27 23.81 8.85
CA LEU A 73 -9.21 23.19 9.79
C LEU A 73 -8.75 23.31 11.25
N LEU A 74 -7.43 23.35 11.49
CA LEU A 74 -6.85 23.36 12.84
C LEU A 74 -6.52 24.77 13.35
N SER A 75 -6.40 25.75 12.45
CA SER A 75 -6.30 27.17 12.82
C SER A 75 -7.68 27.67 13.24
N ARG A 76 -7.97 27.66 14.54
CA ARG A 76 -9.10 28.36 15.16
C ARG A 76 -8.80 29.84 15.35
#